data_AF-A0A2L0CY56-F1
#
_entry.id   AF-A0A2L0CY56-F1
#
_cell.length_a   1.000
_cell.length_b   1.000
_cell.length_c   1.000
_cell.angle_alpha   90.00
_cell.angle_beta   90.00
_cell.angle_gamma   90.00
#
_symmetry.space_group_name_H-M   'P 1'
#
loop_
_entity.id
_entity.type
_entity.pdbx_description
1 polymer ?
#
loop_
_entity_poly.entity_id
_entity_poly.type
_entity_poly.pdbx_seq_one_letter_code
_entity_poly.pdbx_strand_id
1 'polypeptide(L)'
;VTNPPIDPFREKVVMSLECPVGPQANILEPSAKQVHRLWLNHPILSLEDMEVIKSTSFRNWSAAVLDITYPASEGPGGLVPKLKEICEDANKASENHQIIILSDRKAGPDRIPISSLLVLGAVHHFLIESRSRMKVALFVESAEAREVHHICVLLGYGADGICPYLALELAASLREDGALDASYTNQVIFTNYAQAIRTGISK
;
A
#
# COMPACT_ATOMS: atom_id res chain seq x y z
N VAL A 1 -1.55 -17.05 30.84
CA VAL A 1 -1.72 -17.01 29.37
C VAL A 1 -2.92 -16.11 29.10
N THR A 2 -2.76 -15.05 28.30
CA THR A 2 -3.72 -13.94 28.20
C THR A 2 -4.82 -14.16 27.16
N ASN A 3 -4.53 -14.85 26.06
CA ASN A 3 -5.46 -15.09 24.95
C ASN A 3 -4.96 -16.23 24.05
N PRO A 4 -5.82 -17.17 23.60
CA PRO A 4 -5.44 -18.24 22.68
C PRO A 4 -5.35 -17.76 21.22
N PRO A 5 -4.49 -18.36 20.37
CA PRO A 5 -4.46 -18.09 18.93
C PRO A 5 -5.64 -18.75 18.21
N ILE A 6 -6.02 -18.21 17.05
CA ILE A 6 -7.08 -18.72 16.16
C ILE A 6 -6.43 -19.66 15.12
N ASP A 7 -7.10 -20.74 14.73
CA ASP A 7 -6.63 -21.60 13.63
C ASP A 7 -7.04 -21.02 12.26
N PRO A 8 -6.08 -20.56 11.43
CA PRO A 8 -6.38 -19.86 10.18
C PRO A 8 -6.93 -20.73 9.06
N PHE A 9 -6.88 -22.05 9.23
CA PHE A 9 -7.41 -23.01 8.25
C PHE A 9 -8.78 -23.53 8.68
N ARG A 10 -8.91 -23.93 9.95
CA ARG A 10 -10.15 -24.50 10.49
C ARG A 10 -11.19 -23.44 10.83
N GLU A 11 -10.75 -22.25 11.23
CA GLU A 11 -11.62 -21.15 11.65
C GLU A 11 -11.63 -20.00 10.64
N LYS A 12 -11.27 -20.27 9.37
CA LYS A 12 -11.22 -19.25 8.30
C LYS A 12 -12.52 -18.45 8.14
N VAL A 13 -13.67 -19.05 8.45
CA VAL A 13 -15.00 -18.41 8.33
C VAL A 13 -15.17 -17.20 9.25
N VAL A 14 -14.41 -17.11 10.35
CA VAL A 14 -14.45 -15.96 11.27
C VAL A 14 -13.38 -14.91 10.98
N MET A 15 -12.59 -15.10 9.92
CA MET A 15 -11.50 -14.20 9.53
C MET A 15 -11.85 -13.47 8.22
N SER A 16 -11.43 -12.20 8.12
CA SER A 16 -11.57 -11.42 6.90
C SER A 16 -10.35 -10.53 6.67
N LEU A 17 -9.99 -10.35 5.41
CA LEU A 17 -9.01 -9.36 4.97
C LEU A 17 -9.66 -8.22 4.16
N GLU A 18 -10.98 -8.11 4.19
CA GLU A 18 -11.66 -7.03 3.50
C GLU A 18 -11.30 -5.69 4.14
N CYS A 19 -10.91 -4.73 3.32
CA CYS A 19 -10.45 -3.42 3.74
C CYS A 19 -11.37 -2.36 3.16
N PRO A 20 -12.23 -1.71 3.97
CA PRO A 20 -12.82 -0.45 3.58
C PRO A 20 -11.75 0.64 3.64
N VAL A 21 -11.54 1.35 2.53
CA VAL A 21 -10.43 2.29 2.31
C VAL A 21 -10.97 3.67 1.91
N GLY A 22 -10.27 4.72 2.32
CA GLY A 22 -10.61 6.11 2.04
C GLY A 22 -11.30 6.83 3.21
N PRO A 23 -11.78 8.06 2.95
CA PRO A 23 -12.22 9.01 3.97
C PRO A 23 -13.30 8.43 4.89
N GLN A 24 -13.14 8.66 6.19
CA GLN A 24 -14.10 8.25 7.21
C GLN A 24 -14.95 9.46 7.61
N ALA A 25 -16.27 9.30 7.53
CA ALA A 25 -17.23 10.29 8.01
C ALA A 25 -17.39 10.20 9.54
N ASN A 26 -18.06 11.19 10.14
CA ASN A 26 -18.36 11.21 11.56
C ASN A 26 -19.12 9.94 11.96
N ILE A 27 -18.60 9.17 12.93
CA ILE A 27 -19.20 7.93 13.41
C ILE A 27 -20.42 8.17 14.32
N LEU A 28 -20.54 9.37 14.91
CA LEU A 28 -21.62 9.72 15.83
C LEU A 28 -22.91 10.10 15.10
N GLU A 29 -22.81 10.39 13.80
CA GLU A 29 -23.93 10.82 12.97
C GLU A 29 -24.18 9.80 11.86
N PRO A 30 -25.30 9.05 11.91
CA PRO A 30 -25.66 8.12 10.85
C PRO A 30 -25.78 8.85 9.50
N SER A 31 -24.98 8.45 8.51
CA SER A 31 -24.96 9.11 7.20
C SER A 31 -24.58 8.13 6.09
N ALA A 32 -25.21 8.27 4.92
CA ALA A 32 -24.81 7.53 3.72
C ALA A 32 -23.35 7.78 3.32
N LYS A 33 -22.75 8.90 3.76
CA LYS A 33 -21.32 9.17 3.56
C LYS A 33 -20.41 8.13 4.21
N GLN A 34 -20.84 7.43 5.25
CA GLN A 34 -20.06 6.39 5.93
C GLN A 34 -19.79 5.18 5.02
N VAL A 35 -20.67 4.90 4.05
CA VAL A 35 -20.50 3.82 3.06
C VAL A 35 -19.81 4.31 1.79
N HIS A 36 -19.38 5.57 1.72
CA HIS A 36 -18.63 6.10 0.59
C HIS A 36 -17.15 5.74 0.67
N ARG A 37 -16.83 4.44 0.78
CA ARG A 37 -15.47 3.92 0.88
C ARG A 37 -15.18 2.99 -0.31
N LEU A 38 -13.91 2.88 -0.69
CA LEU A 38 -13.46 1.83 -1.61
C LEU A 38 -13.40 0.52 -0.84
N TRP A 39 -14.07 -0.52 -1.33
CA TRP A 39 -14.06 -1.83 -0.68
C TRP A 39 -13.06 -2.73 -1.38
N LEU A 40 -11.93 -2.99 -0.73
CA LEU A 40 -10.94 -3.95 -1.22
C LEU A 40 -11.24 -5.32 -0.60
N ASN A 41 -11.27 -6.35 -1.42
CA ASN A 41 -11.46 -7.72 -0.93
C ASN A 41 -10.24 -8.25 -0.15
N HIS A 42 -9.07 -7.66 -0.42
CA HIS A 42 -7.81 -7.92 0.27
C HIS A 42 -6.85 -6.74 0.05
N PRO A 43 -5.82 -6.58 0.89
CA PRO A 43 -4.91 -5.43 0.81
C PRO A 43 -3.92 -5.46 -0.37
N ILE A 44 -3.75 -6.58 -1.05
CA ILE A 44 -2.80 -6.69 -2.17
C ILE A 44 -3.40 -6.18 -3.47
N LEU A 45 -2.67 -5.35 -4.19
CA LEU A 45 -3.10 -4.72 -5.43
C LEU A 45 -2.24 -5.21 -6.61
N SER A 46 -2.88 -5.42 -7.76
CA SER A 46 -2.18 -5.65 -9.03
C SER A 46 -1.56 -4.36 -9.56
N LEU A 47 -0.77 -4.48 -10.63
CA LEU A 47 -0.24 -3.31 -11.34
C LEU A 47 -1.39 -2.50 -11.94
N GLU A 48 -2.37 -3.21 -12.51
CA GLU A 48 -3.54 -2.63 -13.14
C GLU A 48 -4.44 -1.93 -12.12
N ASP A 49 -4.66 -2.53 -10.94
CA ASP A 49 -5.42 -1.90 -9.85
C ASP A 49 -4.76 -0.59 -9.41
N MET A 50 -3.43 -0.56 -9.32
CA MET A 50 -2.69 0.62 -8.91
C MET A 50 -2.82 1.75 -9.93
N GLU A 51 -2.75 1.46 -11.23
CA GLU A 51 -2.97 2.47 -12.28
C GLU A 51 -4.41 3.02 -12.25
N VAL A 52 -5.41 2.17 -12.03
CA VAL A 52 -6.81 2.59 -11.87
C VAL A 52 -6.97 3.53 -10.66
N ILE A 53 -6.30 3.21 -9.53
CA ILE A 53 -6.31 4.06 -8.33
C ILE A 53 -5.63 5.40 -8.59
N LYS A 54 -4.49 5.42 -9.29
CA LYS A 54 -3.78 6.66 -9.67
C LYS A 54 -4.64 7.59 -10.53
N SER A 55 -5.40 7.02 -11.48
CA SER A 55 -6.24 7.78 -12.40
C SER A 55 -7.69 7.95 -11.95
N THR A 56 -8.02 7.63 -10.69
CA THR A 56 -9.42 7.63 -10.24
C THR A 56 -10.01 9.04 -10.25
N SER A 57 -11.25 9.15 -10.73
CA SER A 57 -12.10 10.34 -10.61
C SER A 57 -13.45 10.02 -9.95
N PHE A 58 -13.58 8.81 -9.41
CA PHE A 58 -14.83 8.32 -8.85
C PHE A 58 -15.22 9.16 -7.63
N ARG A 59 -16.43 9.73 -7.64
CA ARG A 59 -16.96 10.58 -6.56
C ARG A 59 -16.10 11.82 -6.25
N ASN A 60 -15.45 12.37 -7.28
CA ASN A 60 -14.50 13.49 -7.16
C ASN A 60 -13.28 13.15 -6.31
N TRP A 61 -12.97 11.86 -6.13
CA TRP A 61 -11.72 11.46 -5.52
C TRP A 61 -10.59 11.70 -6.50
N SER A 62 -9.42 11.97 -5.94
CA SER A 62 -8.18 12.05 -6.69
C SER A 62 -7.05 11.48 -5.85
N ALA A 63 -6.01 11.02 -6.54
CA ALA A 63 -4.82 10.45 -5.94
C ALA A 63 -3.62 11.39 -6.10
N ALA A 64 -2.82 11.49 -5.05
CA ALA A 64 -1.49 12.11 -5.08
C ALA A 64 -0.42 11.02 -4.97
N VAL A 65 0.47 10.96 -5.95
CA VAL A 65 1.63 10.07 -5.92
C VAL A 65 2.82 10.83 -5.36
N LEU A 66 3.31 10.39 -4.20
CA LEU A 66 4.48 10.95 -3.53
C LEU A 66 5.68 10.06 -3.80
N ASP A 67 6.73 10.69 -4.29
CA ASP A 67 8.01 10.06 -4.58
C ASP A 67 8.81 9.89 -3.29
N ILE A 68 9.07 8.63 -2.93
CA ILE A 68 9.80 8.28 -1.70
C ILE A 68 11.30 8.04 -1.93
N THR A 69 11.86 8.61 -3.00
CA THR A 69 13.28 8.54 -3.34
C THR A 69 13.97 9.90 -3.18
N TYR A 70 15.26 9.91 -2.88
CA TYR A 70 16.08 11.14 -2.81
C TYR A 70 17.34 11.04 -3.69
N PRO A 71 17.96 12.17 -4.07
CA PRO A 71 19.14 12.17 -4.92
C PRO A 71 20.33 11.45 -4.27
N ALA A 72 21.01 10.58 -5.04
CA ALA A 72 22.20 9.87 -4.58
C ALA A 72 23.36 10.81 -4.20
N SER A 73 23.41 12.01 -4.80
CA SER A 73 24.40 13.04 -4.51
C SER A 73 24.33 13.57 -3.06
N GLU A 74 23.20 13.43 -2.38
CA GLU A 74 23.03 13.87 -0.99
C GLU A 74 23.57 12.85 0.03
N GLY A 75 23.83 11.62 -0.42
CA GLY A 75 24.29 10.52 0.43
C GLY A 75 23.38 10.29 1.65
N PRO A 76 23.91 9.71 2.74
CA PRO A 76 23.11 9.42 3.93
C PRO A 76 22.45 10.66 4.58
N GLY A 77 22.98 11.85 4.32
CA GLY A 77 22.46 13.11 4.86
C GLY A 77 21.12 13.53 4.27
N GLY A 78 20.76 13.06 3.06
CA GLY A 78 19.50 13.37 2.37
C GLY A 78 18.27 12.67 2.94
N LEU A 79 18.46 11.58 3.70
CA LEU A 79 17.36 10.76 4.22
C LEU A 79 16.41 11.52 5.14
N VAL A 80 16.95 12.17 6.18
CA VAL A 80 16.12 12.85 7.21
C VAL A 80 15.39 14.07 6.63
N PRO A 81 16.03 14.96 5.85
CA PRO A 81 15.34 16.05 5.15
C PRO A 81 14.23 15.54 4.23
N LYS A 82 14.51 14.54 3.39
CA LYS A 82 13.50 14.00 2.46
C LYS A 82 12.32 13.38 3.20
N LEU A 83 12.57 12.66 4.29
CA LEU A 83 11.49 12.07 5.08
C LEU A 83 10.54 13.13 5.64
N LYS A 84 11.08 14.24 6.15
CA LYS A 84 10.27 15.38 6.63
C LYS A 84 9.48 16.02 5.50
N GLU A 85 10.11 16.24 4.35
CA GLU A 85 9.46 16.75 3.15
C GLU A 85 8.27 15.88 2.74
N ILE A 86 8.44 14.55 2.68
CA ILE A 86 7.36 13.63 2.33
C ILE A 86 6.20 13.71 3.34
N CYS A 87 6.49 13.81 4.64
CA CYS A 87 5.44 13.99 5.66
C CYS A 87 4.65 15.29 5.46
N GLU A 88 5.33 16.40 5.21
CA GLU A 88 4.70 17.69 4.95
C GLU A 88 3.88 17.66 3.65
N ASP A 89 4.41 17.07 2.59
CA ASP A 89 3.74 16.94 1.30
C ASP A 89 2.53 16.01 1.39
N ALA A 90 2.60 14.93 2.15
CA ALA A 90 1.46 14.08 2.45
C ALA A 90 0.36 14.85 3.18
N ASN A 91 0.72 15.68 4.16
CA ASN A 91 -0.27 16.49 4.86
C ASN A 91 -0.90 17.55 3.95
N LYS A 92 -0.13 18.23 3.10
CA LYS A 92 -0.68 19.16 2.09
C LYS A 92 -1.57 18.43 1.08
N ALA A 93 -1.13 17.27 0.60
CA ALA A 93 -1.90 16.44 -0.33
C ALA A 93 -3.24 16.01 0.28
N SER A 94 -3.28 15.73 1.58
CA SER A 94 -4.49 15.30 2.29
C SER A 94 -5.62 16.34 2.32
N GLU A 95 -5.32 17.60 2.02
CA GLU A 95 -6.34 18.66 1.95
C GLU A 95 -7.17 18.57 0.66
N ASN A 96 -6.56 18.11 -0.43
CA ASN A 96 -7.15 18.13 -1.77
C ASN A 96 -7.40 16.74 -2.34
N HIS A 97 -6.68 15.72 -1.86
CA HIS A 97 -6.72 14.35 -2.35
C HIS A 97 -7.22 13.39 -1.27
N GLN A 98 -8.04 12.43 -1.67
CA GLN A 98 -8.58 11.38 -0.79
C GLN A 98 -7.71 10.13 -0.81
N ILE A 99 -6.74 10.08 -1.72
CA ILE A 99 -5.82 8.97 -1.87
C ILE A 99 -4.40 9.52 -1.93
N ILE A 100 -3.51 8.96 -1.12
CA ILE A 100 -2.07 9.22 -1.15
C ILE A 100 -1.38 7.89 -1.46
N ILE A 101 -0.50 7.90 -2.45
CA ILE A 101 0.28 6.74 -2.88
C ILE A 101 1.74 7.06 -2.63
N LEU A 102 2.38 6.29 -1.75
CA LEU A 102 3.83 6.34 -1.53
C LEU A 102 4.49 5.41 -2.55
N SER A 103 5.33 5.94 -3.44
CA SER A 103 5.92 5.18 -4.56
C SER A 103 7.43 5.35 -4.67
N ASP A 104 8.15 4.23 -4.68
CA ASP A 104 9.60 4.16 -4.93
C ASP A 104 9.95 3.88 -6.41
N ARG A 105 8.98 3.94 -7.34
CA ARG A 105 9.20 3.67 -8.78
C ARG A 105 10.29 4.51 -9.45
N LYS A 106 10.64 5.68 -8.89
CA LYS A 106 11.71 6.55 -9.40
C LYS A 106 13.11 6.12 -8.95
N ALA A 107 13.24 5.01 -8.23
CA ALA A 107 14.53 4.46 -7.83
C ALA A 107 15.40 4.18 -9.07
N GLY A 108 16.69 4.49 -8.97
CA GLY A 108 17.62 4.34 -10.09
C GLY A 108 19.05 4.72 -9.70
N PRO A 109 19.98 4.80 -10.67
CA PRO A 109 21.39 5.10 -10.41
C PRO A 109 21.61 6.39 -9.63
N ASP A 110 20.79 7.42 -9.89
CA ASP A 110 20.89 8.74 -9.29
C ASP A 110 19.87 8.97 -8.15
N ARG A 111 19.02 7.98 -7.84
CA ARG A 111 17.91 8.13 -6.90
C ARG A 111 17.82 6.94 -5.95
N ILE A 112 18.06 7.20 -4.68
CA ILE A 112 18.05 6.19 -3.62
C ILE A 112 16.62 6.08 -3.06
N PRO A 113 15.99 4.88 -3.10
CA PRO A 113 14.73 4.66 -2.44
C PRO A 113 14.90 4.67 -0.92
N ILE A 114 14.00 5.37 -0.22
CA ILE A 114 13.87 5.22 1.23
C ILE A 114 13.01 3.98 1.48
N SER A 115 13.34 3.22 2.54
CA SER A 115 12.53 2.06 2.89
C SER A 115 11.05 2.42 3.01
N SER A 116 10.21 1.67 2.28
CA SER A 116 8.78 1.95 2.17
C SER A 116 8.09 1.89 3.53
N LEU A 117 8.55 1.00 4.41
CA LEU A 117 8.05 0.90 5.78
C LEU A 117 8.37 2.13 6.63
N LEU A 118 9.60 2.63 6.54
CA LEU A 118 10.02 3.81 7.29
C LEU A 118 9.21 5.05 6.89
N VAL A 119 9.04 5.25 5.59
CA VAL A 119 8.26 6.38 5.06
C VAL A 119 6.79 6.23 5.43
N LEU A 120 6.23 5.03 5.25
CA LEU A 120 4.84 4.76 5.62
C LEU A 120 4.59 5.06 7.09
N GLY A 121 5.41 4.55 8.00
CA GLY A 121 5.26 4.77 9.44
C GLY A 121 5.35 6.25 9.81
N ALA A 122 6.33 6.96 9.24
CA ALA A 122 6.49 8.40 9.47
C ALA A 122 5.27 9.20 8.98
N VAL A 123 4.82 8.96 7.76
CA VAL A 123 3.65 9.63 7.17
C VAL A 123 2.38 9.27 7.94
N HIS A 124 2.19 8.00 8.29
CA HIS A 124 1.03 7.53 9.04
C HIS A 124 0.89 8.26 10.38
N HIS A 125 1.95 8.26 11.19
CA HIS A 125 1.96 8.93 12.48
C HIS A 125 1.83 10.44 12.35
N PHE A 126 2.52 11.06 11.38
CA PHE A 126 2.42 12.50 11.14
C PHE A 126 0.99 12.92 10.76
N LEU A 127 0.32 12.15 9.89
CA LEU A 127 -1.08 12.38 9.52
C LEU A 127 -2.05 12.16 10.68
N ILE A 128 -1.72 11.29 11.65
CA ILE A 128 -2.51 11.14 12.87
C ILE A 128 -2.39 12.39 13.73
N GLU A 129 -1.16 12.86 13.96
CA GLU A 129 -0.88 14.06 14.75
C GLU A 129 -1.52 15.31 14.14
N SER A 130 -1.53 15.41 12.80
CA SER A 130 -2.20 16.50 12.07
C SER A 130 -3.71 16.32 11.90
N ARG A 131 -4.29 15.21 12.38
CA ARG A 131 -5.72 14.86 12.25
C ARG A 131 -6.20 14.72 10.79
N SER A 132 -5.30 14.39 9.88
CA SER A 132 -5.58 14.20 8.47
C SER A 132 -5.69 12.73 8.05
N ARG A 133 -5.20 11.76 8.85
CA ARG A 133 -5.18 10.33 8.50
C ARG A 133 -6.56 9.76 8.15
N MET A 134 -7.62 10.19 8.86
CA MET A 134 -9.00 9.73 8.59
C MET A 134 -9.57 10.25 7.28
N LYS A 135 -8.97 11.28 6.67
CA LYS A 135 -9.45 11.92 5.43
C LYS A 135 -8.89 11.26 4.17
N VAL A 136 -7.89 10.39 4.30
CA VAL A 136 -7.16 9.83 3.16
C VAL A 136 -7.02 8.32 3.25
N ALA A 137 -7.00 7.68 2.09
CA ALA A 137 -6.43 6.36 1.90
C ALA A 137 -4.92 6.47 1.72
N LEU A 138 -4.16 5.55 2.31
CA LEU A 138 -2.72 5.49 2.20
C LEU A 138 -2.30 4.17 1.54
N PHE A 139 -1.90 4.25 0.28
CA PHE A 139 -1.39 3.11 -0.49
C PHE A 139 0.13 3.14 -0.60
N VAL A 140 0.72 1.96 -0.74
CA VAL A 140 2.16 1.79 -0.95
C VAL A 140 2.38 1.05 -2.26
N GLU A 141 3.13 1.67 -3.16
CA GLU A 141 3.69 1.05 -4.35
C GLU A 141 5.19 0.86 -4.09
N SER A 142 5.62 -0.38 -3.87
CA SER A 142 6.97 -0.67 -3.37
C SER A 142 7.67 -1.79 -4.12
N ALA A 143 8.97 -1.61 -4.34
CA ALA A 143 9.87 -2.62 -4.86
C ALA A 143 10.35 -3.61 -3.79
N GLU A 144 10.33 -3.21 -2.51
CA GLU A 144 10.86 -3.97 -1.37
C GLU A 144 9.88 -5.04 -0.86
N ALA A 145 8.58 -4.82 -1.07
CA ALA A 145 7.51 -5.70 -0.59
C ALA A 145 7.45 -6.99 -1.42
N ARG A 146 7.70 -8.14 -0.79
CA ARG A 146 7.71 -9.46 -1.46
C ARG A 146 7.33 -10.63 -0.55
N GLU A 147 7.64 -10.52 0.74
CA GLU A 147 7.39 -11.56 1.73
C GLU A 147 6.15 -11.24 2.57
N VAL A 148 5.50 -12.28 3.10
CA VAL A 148 4.31 -12.14 3.97
C VAL A 148 4.58 -11.17 5.12
N HIS A 149 5.76 -11.27 5.75
CA HIS A 149 6.13 -10.39 6.85
C HIS A 149 6.19 -8.92 6.43
N HIS A 150 6.76 -8.60 5.25
CA HIS A 150 6.82 -7.22 4.75
C HIS A 150 5.41 -6.63 4.62
N ILE A 151 4.48 -7.42 4.07
CA ILE A 151 3.08 -7.01 3.94
C ILE A 151 2.43 -6.81 5.30
N CYS A 152 2.57 -7.76 6.24
CA CYS A 152 2.00 -7.63 7.58
C CYS A 152 2.50 -6.40 8.31
N VAL A 153 3.79 -6.08 8.19
CA VAL A 153 4.38 -4.90 8.85
C VAL A 153 3.90 -3.61 8.18
N LEU A 154 3.82 -3.55 6.85
CA LEU A 154 3.23 -2.39 6.15
C LEU A 154 1.77 -2.16 6.56
N LEU A 155 0.96 -3.21 6.63
CA LEU A 155 -0.43 -3.12 7.09
C LEU A 155 -0.51 -2.66 8.56
N GLY A 156 0.34 -3.22 9.43
CA GLY A 156 0.40 -2.85 10.84
C GLY A 156 0.81 -1.39 11.08
N TYR A 157 1.62 -0.82 10.20
CA TYR A 157 2.04 0.59 10.23
C TYR A 157 1.12 1.52 9.41
N GLY A 158 -0.02 1.02 8.94
CA GLY A 158 -1.12 1.86 8.49
C GLY A 158 -1.29 1.98 6.98
N ALA A 159 -0.72 1.08 6.18
CA ALA A 159 -1.08 0.96 4.76
C ALA A 159 -2.51 0.42 4.62
N ASP A 160 -3.29 1.04 3.75
CA ASP A 160 -4.64 0.58 3.38
C ASP A 160 -4.62 -0.41 2.20
N GLY A 161 -3.57 -0.38 1.39
CA GLY A 161 -3.33 -1.34 0.31
C GLY A 161 -1.90 -1.24 -0.23
N ILE A 162 -1.40 -2.34 -0.78
CA ILE A 162 0.01 -2.51 -1.13
C ILE A 162 0.10 -3.11 -2.54
N CYS A 163 0.84 -2.44 -3.43
CA CYS A 163 1.23 -2.96 -4.74
C CYS A 163 2.72 -3.33 -4.71
N PRO A 164 3.06 -4.63 -4.58
CA PRO A 164 4.43 -5.12 -4.64
C PRO A 164 4.88 -5.23 -6.10
N TYR A 165 5.05 -4.09 -6.77
CA TYR A 165 5.15 -4.05 -8.22
C TYR A 165 6.38 -4.83 -8.74
N LEU A 166 7.53 -4.72 -8.08
CA LEU A 166 8.76 -5.37 -8.55
C LEU A 166 8.66 -6.89 -8.46
N ALA A 167 7.96 -7.42 -7.45
CA ALA A 167 7.74 -8.86 -7.33
C ALA A 167 6.87 -9.39 -8.49
N LEU A 168 5.84 -8.63 -8.89
CA LEU A 168 4.95 -8.98 -10.00
C LEU A 168 5.65 -8.82 -11.36
N GLU A 169 6.38 -7.73 -11.57
CA GLU A 169 7.17 -7.48 -12.79
C GLU A 169 8.28 -8.52 -12.95
N LEU A 170 8.97 -8.90 -11.88
CA LEU A 170 9.98 -9.96 -11.91
C LEU A 170 9.36 -11.31 -12.31
N ALA A 171 8.19 -11.66 -11.78
CA ALA A 171 7.50 -12.88 -12.18
C ALA A 171 7.09 -12.86 -13.66
N ALA A 172 6.67 -11.71 -14.19
CA ALA A 172 6.40 -11.55 -15.61
C ALA A 172 7.67 -11.71 -16.46
N SER A 173 8.80 -11.13 -16.03
CA SER A 173 10.11 -11.28 -16.69
C SER A 173 10.58 -12.74 -16.71
N LEU A 174 10.44 -13.47 -15.60
CA LEU A 174 10.81 -14.89 -15.53
C LEU A 174 10.01 -15.78 -16.49
N ARG A 175 8.78 -15.40 -16.82
CA ARG A 175 8.00 -16.06 -17.88
C ARG A 175 8.57 -15.75 -19.26
N GLU A 176 8.96 -14.51 -19.53
CA GLU A 176 9.56 -14.11 -20.80
C GLU A 176 10.90 -14.81 -21.04
N ASP A 177 11.67 -15.02 -19.97
CA ASP A 177 12.93 -15.77 -20.00
C ASP A 177 12.74 -17.30 -20.09
N GLY A 178 11.50 -17.78 -20.06
CA GLY A 178 11.15 -19.21 -20.14
C GLY A 178 11.39 -20.02 -18.86
N ALA A 179 11.68 -19.36 -17.73
CA ALA A 179 11.81 -20.01 -16.42
C ALA A 179 10.44 -20.39 -15.83
N LEU A 180 9.38 -19.69 -16.21
CA LEU A 180 7.98 -20.04 -15.92
C LEU A 180 7.26 -20.51 -17.18
N ASP A 181 6.30 -21.42 -17.02
CA ASP A 181 5.45 -21.88 -18.11
C ASP A 181 4.64 -20.70 -18.70
N ALA A 182 4.53 -20.63 -20.03
CA ALA A 182 3.81 -19.60 -20.75
C ALA A 182 2.31 -19.54 -20.38
N SER A 183 1.74 -20.61 -19.82
CA SER A 183 0.37 -20.66 -19.31
C SER A 183 0.14 -19.74 -18.09
N TYR A 184 1.19 -19.32 -17.38
CA TYR A 184 1.09 -18.36 -16.27
C TYR A 184 0.93 -16.93 -16.79
N THR A 185 -0.29 -16.54 -17.17
CA THR A 185 -0.60 -15.15 -17.54
C THR A 185 -0.39 -14.19 -16.35
N ASN A 186 -0.27 -12.88 -16.61
CA ASN A 186 -0.12 -11.87 -15.54
C ASN A 186 -1.23 -11.98 -14.48
N GLN A 187 -2.45 -12.25 -14.93
CA GLN A 187 -3.59 -12.47 -14.05
C GLN A 187 -3.40 -13.70 -13.16
N VAL A 188 -2.95 -14.83 -13.71
CA VAL A 188 -2.71 -16.05 -12.94
C VAL A 188 -1.57 -15.84 -11.94
N ILE A 189 -0.49 -15.19 -12.36
CA ILE A 189 0.64 -14.82 -11.48
C ILE A 189 0.14 -13.99 -10.31
N PHE A 190 -0.59 -12.91 -10.57
CA PHE A 190 -1.14 -12.05 -9.53
C PHE A 190 -2.10 -12.81 -8.60
N THR A 191 -3.05 -13.57 -9.14
CA THR A 191 -4.02 -14.32 -8.34
C THR A 191 -3.33 -15.33 -7.42
N ASN A 192 -2.33 -16.06 -7.92
CA ASN A 192 -1.56 -17.01 -7.11
C ASN A 192 -0.74 -16.31 -6.03
N TYR A 193 -0.08 -15.19 -6.38
CA TYR A 193 0.68 -14.39 -5.42
C TYR A 193 -0.22 -13.82 -4.32
N ALA A 194 -1.32 -13.16 -4.69
CA ALA A 194 -2.29 -12.59 -3.76
C ALA A 194 -2.91 -13.67 -2.86
N GLN A 195 -3.19 -14.86 -3.40
CA GLN A 195 -3.67 -15.99 -2.61
C GLN A 195 -2.64 -16.46 -1.58
N ALA A 196 -1.37 -16.60 -1.98
CA ALA A 196 -0.29 -17.03 -1.09
C ALA A 196 -0.08 -16.01 0.04
N ILE A 197 -0.05 -14.72 -0.29
CA ILE A 197 0.07 -13.64 0.70
C ILE A 197 -1.14 -13.61 1.63
N ARG A 198 -2.37 -13.74 1.10
CA ARG A 198 -3.59 -13.80 1.93
C ARG A 198 -3.53 -14.94 2.94
N THR A 199 -3.17 -16.15 2.50
CA THR A 199 -3.01 -17.29 3.41
C THR A 199 -1.88 -17.05 4.41
N GLY A 200 -0.82 -16.36 4.01
CA GLY A 200 0.26 -15.94 4.90
C GLY A 200 -0.19 -14.95 5.98
N ILE A 201 -0.94 -13.92 5.62
CA ILE A 201 -1.43 -12.89 6.57
C ILE A 201 -2.40 -13.51 7.59
N SER A 202 -3.20 -14.48 7.18
CA SER A 202 -4.13 -15.15 8.10
C SER A 202 -3.41 -16.00 9.15
N LYS A 203 -2.18 -16.46 8.91
CA LYS A 203 -1.42 -17.28 9.88
C LYS A 203 -0.88 -16.45 11.03
#